data_AF-A0AAQ3SRZ0-F1
#
_entry.id   AF-A0AAQ3SRZ0-F1
#
_cell.length_a   1.000
_cell.length_b   1.000
_cell.length_c   1.000
_cell.angle_alpha   90.00
_cell.angle_beta   90.00
_cell.angle_gamma   90.00
#
_symmetry.space_group_name_H-M   'P 1'
#
loop_
_entity.id
_entity.type
_entity.pdbx_description
1 polymer ?
#
loop_
_entity_poly.entity_id
_entity_poly.type
_entity_poly.pdbx_seq_one_letter_code
_entity_poly.pdbx_strand_id
1 'polypeptide(L)'
;MWIELLEQSLELGLAPRSWTDYLYLTVGGTLSNAGISGQTFKHGPQISNVLQLEVVTGRGEIIKCSPSKDADLFNAVLGGLGQFGIITRARILLQEAPQKVKWVRAFYDDFSFFTMDQELLVSMPDLVDYAEGFIVLNEQSLRSSSIAFPANVDFSPDFGTKNNPKIYYCIEFAIHDYQNKNTNGEQVVEVISSQMNHTVSQLYSVEVSYFDFLNRVRMEEMSLRSIGMWEVHHPWLNMFVPKAGIGDFRDLLMDNISPDSFEGLILIYPLLRDKWDANTSVVLPDPGSSDHRVMYVVGILRSANPDDGCSHHCLQELLVRHRHIAATAGARLGAKQYLAYHSTPSGWQEHFGRRWERFAERKARFDPLRILGPGQGIFPRRPLSNDDDAAYGSSAT
;
A
#
# COMPACT_ATOMS: atom_id res chain seq x y z
N MET A 1 -5.07 13.93 -10.40
CA MET A 1 -4.99 12.59 -9.77
C MET A 1 -3.88 11.77 -10.43
N TRP A 2 -3.57 10.57 -9.95
CA TRP A 2 -2.57 9.70 -10.60
C TRP A 2 -3.01 9.23 -11.99
N ILE A 3 -4.29 8.95 -12.19
CA ILE A 3 -4.85 8.59 -13.51
C ILE A 3 -4.58 9.68 -14.57
N GLU A 4 -4.86 10.95 -14.23
CA GLU A 4 -4.60 12.09 -15.12
C GLU A 4 -3.10 12.25 -15.43
N LEU A 5 -2.23 11.99 -14.44
CA LEU A 5 -0.78 12.02 -14.67
C LEU A 5 -0.34 10.87 -15.59
N LEU A 6 -0.93 9.67 -15.45
CA LEU A 6 -0.67 8.56 -16.36
C LEU A 6 -1.07 8.93 -17.79
N GLU A 7 -2.31 9.36 -18.00
CA GLU A 7 -2.82 9.75 -19.33
C GLU A 7 -1.91 10.78 -20.01
N GLN A 8 -1.57 11.87 -19.31
CA GLN A 8 -0.72 12.93 -19.86
C GLN A 8 0.74 12.51 -20.08
N SER A 9 1.28 11.62 -19.24
CA SER A 9 2.65 11.13 -19.44
C SER A 9 2.76 10.13 -20.59
N LEU A 10 1.73 9.31 -20.82
CA LEU A 10 1.68 8.36 -21.92
C LEU A 10 1.67 9.04 -23.30
N GLU A 11 1.06 10.23 -23.42
CA GLU A 11 1.15 11.06 -24.64
C GLU A 11 2.61 11.41 -25.02
N LEU A 12 3.51 11.40 -24.04
CA LEU A 12 4.95 11.64 -24.21
C LEU A 12 5.77 10.34 -24.28
N GLY A 13 5.13 9.17 -24.28
CA GLY A 13 5.80 7.86 -24.18
C GLY A 13 6.46 7.61 -22.82
N LEU A 14 6.03 8.32 -21.77
CA LEU A 14 6.58 8.24 -20.42
C LEU A 14 5.52 7.79 -19.41
N ALA A 15 5.96 7.35 -18.24
CA ALA A 15 5.08 7.04 -17.12
C ALA A 15 5.82 7.14 -15.77
N PRO A 16 5.12 7.44 -14.65
CA PRO A 16 5.64 7.15 -13.33
C PRO A 16 6.04 5.67 -13.19
N ARG A 17 7.03 5.40 -12.33
CA ARG A 17 7.59 4.05 -12.14
C ARG A 17 7.17 3.35 -10.85
N SER A 18 6.44 4.03 -9.99
CA SER A 18 5.86 3.48 -8.76
C SER A 18 4.42 3.94 -8.65
N TRP A 19 3.54 3.00 -8.34
CA TRP A 19 2.10 3.21 -8.38
C TRP A 19 1.42 2.88 -7.05
N THR A 20 0.11 3.14 -7.02
CA THR A 20 -0.86 2.54 -6.12
C THR A 20 -1.78 1.67 -6.96
N ASP A 21 -2.38 0.63 -6.38
CA ASP A 21 -3.28 -0.28 -7.13
C ASP A 21 -4.49 0.46 -7.72
N TYR A 22 -4.95 1.49 -7.02
CA TYR A 22 -6.04 2.37 -7.45
C TYR A 22 -5.51 3.76 -7.82
N LEU A 23 -5.83 4.23 -9.03
CA LEU A 23 -5.26 5.46 -9.63
C LEU A 23 -6.08 6.74 -9.41
N TYR A 24 -7.32 6.63 -8.94
CA TYR A 24 -8.18 7.78 -8.64
C TYR A 24 -7.89 8.33 -7.24
N LEU A 25 -6.60 8.45 -6.94
CA LEU A 25 -6.06 9.04 -5.73
C LEU A 25 -5.28 10.31 -6.10
N THR A 26 -5.23 11.27 -5.18
CA THR A 26 -4.44 12.49 -5.39
C THR A 26 -2.95 12.23 -5.16
N VAL A 27 -2.11 12.97 -5.88
CA VAL A 27 -0.64 12.93 -5.69
C VAL A 27 -0.28 13.33 -4.26
N GLY A 28 -0.83 14.44 -3.75
CA GLY A 28 -0.56 14.88 -2.38
C GLY A 28 -1.00 13.88 -1.30
N GLY A 29 -2.15 13.22 -1.48
CA GLY A 29 -2.67 12.26 -0.50
C GLY A 29 -1.81 11.00 -0.37
N THR A 30 -1.42 10.42 -1.51
CA THR A 30 -0.55 9.24 -1.53
C THR A 30 0.87 9.54 -1.03
N LEU A 31 1.46 10.67 -1.45
CA LEU A 31 2.78 11.12 -0.97
C LEU A 31 2.78 11.46 0.53
N SER A 32 1.64 11.86 1.10
CA SER A 32 1.49 12.05 2.54
C SER A 32 1.46 10.73 3.33
N ASN A 33 1.34 9.58 2.67
CA ASN A 33 1.34 8.26 3.30
C ASN A 33 2.58 7.44 2.89
N ALA A 34 2.63 6.98 1.64
CA ALA A 34 3.78 6.36 1.00
C ALA A 34 3.52 6.17 -0.50
N GLY A 35 2.37 5.57 -0.83
CA GLY A 35 2.02 5.13 -2.18
C GLY A 35 2.77 3.85 -2.55
N ILE A 36 2.13 2.70 -2.31
CA ILE A 36 2.70 1.37 -2.51
C ILE A 36 1.83 0.56 -3.47
N SER A 37 2.48 -0.35 -4.20
CA SER A 37 1.95 -1.37 -5.10
C SER A 37 3.10 -2.32 -5.46
N GLY A 38 2.85 -3.33 -6.28
CA GLY A 38 3.82 -4.36 -6.67
C GLY A 38 5.08 -3.90 -7.39
N GLN A 39 5.25 -2.61 -7.76
CA GLN A 39 6.53 -2.09 -8.27
C GLN A 39 7.46 -1.58 -7.16
N THR A 40 6.95 -1.49 -5.92
CA THR A 40 7.66 -0.89 -4.77
C THR A 40 8.94 -1.64 -4.43
N PHE A 41 8.99 -2.98 -4.62
CA PHE A 41 10.22 -3.75 -4.42
C PHE A 41 11.35 -3.31 -5.36
N LYS A 42 11.02 -2.83 -6.57
CA LYS A 42 11.98 -2.44 -7.60
C LYS A 42 12.37 -0.98 -7.47
N HIS A 43 11.38 -0.09 -7.36
CA HIS A 43 11.55 1.36 -7.44
C HIS A 43 11.38 2.11 -6.13
N GLY A 44 11.03 1.42 -5.04
CA GLY A 44 10.55 2.06 -3.81
C GLY A 44 9.14 2.62 -3.98
N PRO A 45 8.53 3.11 -2.89
CA PRO A 45 7.19 3.69 -2.93
C PRO A 45 7.16 5.00 -3.73
N GLN A 46 5.98 5.57 -3.98
CA GLN A 46 5.84 6.86 -4.66
C GLN A 46 6.64 7.97 -3.98
N ILE A 47 6.72 7.97 -2.64
CA ILE A 47 7.53 8.93 -1.89
C ILE A 47 9.05 8.86 -2.20
N SER A 48 9.56 7.72 -2.65
CA SER A 48 10.97 7.56 -3.07
C SER A 48 11.21 8.02 -4.52
N ASN A 49 10.17 8.47 -5.22
CA ASN A 49 10.20 8.81 -6.65
C ASN A 49 9.83 10.30 -6.90
N VAL A 50 10.05 11.14 -5.89
CA VAL A 50 9.81 12.59 -5.92
C VAL A 50 11.13 13.35 -5.99
N LEU A 51 11.22 14.30 -6.92
CA LEU A 51 12.41 15.13 -7.11
C LEU A 51 12.33 16.49 -6.39
N GLN A 52 11.12 17.02 -6.23
CA GLN A 52 10.85 18.34 -5.64
C GLN A 52 9.39 18.43 -5.21
N LEU A 53 9.12 19.19 -4.16
CA LEU A 53 7.78 19.56 -3.70
C LEU A 53 7.65 21.08 -3.57
N GLU A 54 6.44 21.58 -3.76
CA GLU A 54 5.99 22.88 -3.25
C GLU A 54 4.97 22.64 -2.15
N VAL A 55 5.18 23.28 -1.01
CA VAL A 55 4.44 23.01 0.23
C VAL A 55 4.02 24.33 0.85
N VAL A 56 2.75 24.43 1.24
CA VAL A 56 2.25 25.50 2.12
C VAL A 56 2.30 24.99 3.56
N THR A 57 3.15 25.57 4.41
CA THR A 57 3.33 25.13 5.80
C THR A 57 2.15 25.53 6.69
N GLY A 58 2.10 25.04 7.94
CA GLY A 58 1.13 25.50 8.94
C GLY A 58 1.30 26.97 9.34
N ARG A 59 2.41 27.61 8.92
CA ARG A 59 2.63 29.06 9.07
C ARG A 59 2.09 29.87 7.89
N GLY A 60 1.60 29.21 6.83
CA GLY A 60 1.16 29.87 5.59
C GLY A 60 2.28 30.19 4.59
N GLU A 61 3.51 29.73 4.84
CA GLU A 61 4.65 29.96 3.96
C GLU A 61 4.65 28.99 2.78
N ILE A 62 4.90 29.50 1.56
CA ILE A 62 5.07 28.67 0.36
C ILE A 62 6.55 28.34 0.19
N ILE A 63 6.91 27.07 0.37
CA ILE A 63 8.31 26.60 0.32
C ILE A 63 8.47 25.58 -0.81
N LYS A 64 9.48 25.78 -1.66
CA LYS A 64 9.94 24.80 -2.66
C LYS A 64 11.10 24.00 -2.10
N CYS A 65 10.87 22.74 -1.77
CA CYS A 65 11.83 21.85 -1.12
C CYS A 65 12.18 20.64 -2.00
N SER A 66 13.37 20.07 -1.76
CA SER A 66 13.96 18.95 -2.50
C SER A 66 15.04 18.29 -1.62
N PRO A 67 15.64 17.15 -2.02
CA PRO A 67 16.72 16.54 -1.25
C PRO A 67 17.92 17.47 -0.97
N SER A 68 18.15 18.48 -1.81
CA SER A 68 19.27 19.43 -1.68
C SER A 68 18.85 20.85 -1.24
N LYS A 69 17.56 21.10 -0.99
CA LYS A 69 17.05 22.42 -0.59
C LYS A 69 15.85 22.25 0.34
N ASP A 70 15.90 22.84 1.54
CA ASP A 70 14.86 22.67 2.56
C ASP A 70 14.55 21.18 2.82
N ALA A 71 15.62 20.36 2.83
CA ALA A 71 15.55 18.90 2.82
C ALA A 71 14.80 18.33 4.04
N ASP A 72 14.85 19.01 5.18
CA ASP A 72 14.10 18.59 6.36
C ASP A 72 12.58 18.69 6.13
N LEU A 73 12.09 19.77 5.51
CA LEU A 73 10.67 19.88 5.13
C LEU A 73 10.31 18.85 4.07
N PHE A 74 11.15 18.67 3.04
CA PHE A 74 10.96 17.68 1.99
C PHE A 74 10.76 16.27 2.58
N ASN A 75 11.66 15.87 3.48
CA ASN A 75 11.58 14.58 4.16
C ASN A 75 10.43 14.52 5.18
N ALA A 76 10.06 15.64 5.81
CA ALA A 76 8.95 15.69 6.75
C ALA A 76 7.63 15.36 6.06
N VAL A 77 7.33 15.99 4.92
CA VAL A 77 6.01 15.87 4.26
C VAL A 77 5.80 14.51 3.58
N LEU A 78 6.86 13.84 3.14
CA LEU A 78 6.81 12.50 2.56
C LEU A 78 6.51 11.46 3.65
N GLY A 79 5.35 10.83 3.58
CA GLY A 79 4.80 10.01 4.66
C GLY A 79 4.42 10.83 5.91
N GLY A 80 4.24 12.14 5.75
CA GLY A 80 4.04 13.08 6.86
C GLY A 80 2.60 13.20 7.36
N LEU A 81 1.66 12.43 6.82
CA LEU A 81 0.24 12.39 7.21
C LEU A 81 -0.42 13.79 7.20
N GLY A 82 0.02 14.66 6.28
CA GLY A 82 -0.44 16.04 6.17
C GLY A 82 -0.10 16.94 7.37
N GLN A 83 0.85 16.56 8.23
CA GLN A 83 1.12 17.26 9.49
C GLN A 83 1.95 18.53 9.35
N PHE A 84 2.75 18.65 8.30
CA PHE A 84 3.77 19.70 8.19
C PHE A 84 3.46 20.75 7.11
N GLY A 85 2.50 20.46 6.24
CA GLY A 85 2.12 21.35 5.15
C GLY A 85 1.19 20.67 4.14
N ILE A 86 0.61 21.48 3.27
CA ILE A 86 -0.21 21.04 2.13
C ILE A 86 0.69 21.01 0.90
N ILE A 87 0.84 19.84 0.28
CA ILE A 87 1.58 19.68 -0.98
C ILE A 87 0.73 20.29 -2.11
N THR A 88 1.20 21.39 -2.71
CA THR A 88 0.52 22.07 -3.83
C THR A 88 1.09 21.65 -5.19
N ARG A 89 2.35 21.21 -5.22
CA ARG A 89 3.00 20.73 -6.45
C ARG A 89 4.02 19.65 -6.13
N ALA A 90 4.13 18.65 -7.00
CA ALA A 90 5.18 17.64 -6.93
C ALA A 90 5.84 17.46 -8.29
N ARG A 91 7.17 17.27 -8.30
CA ARG A 91 7.93 16.85 -9.47
C ARG A 91 8.21 15.35 -9.34
N ILE A 92 7.51 14.54 -10.13
CA ILE A 92 7.59 13.09 -10.10
C ILE A 92 8.61 12.60 -11.13
N LEU A 93 9.39 11.59 -10.78
CA LEU A 93 10.32 10.93 -11.69
C LEU A 93 9.55 10.00 -12.63
N LEU A 94 9.80 10.15 -13.93
CA LEU A 94 9.20 9.33 -14.99
C LEU A 94 10.24 8.38 -15.60
N GLN A 95 9.76 7.35 -16.27
CA GLN A 95 10.51 6.42 -17.10
C GLN A 95 9.84 6.26 -18.48
N GLU A 96 10.50 5.58 -19.41
CA GLU A 96 9.86 5.09 -20.64
C GLU A 96 8.66 4.21 -20.27
N ALA A 97 7.51 4.44 -20.90
CA ALA A 97 6.32 3.64 -20.69
C ALA A 97 6.40 2.37 -21.55
N PRO A 98 6.23 1.17 -20.97
CA PRO A 98 6.02 -0.02 -21.77
C PRO A 98 4.66 0.07 -22.48
N GLN A 99 4.53 -0.59 -23.62
CA GLN A 99 3.29 -0.60 -24.39
C GLN A 99 2.34 -1.70 -23.87
N LYS A 100 2.92 -2.83 -23.46
CA LYS A 100 2.18 -4.03 -23.06
C LYS A 100 2.70 -4.60 -21.75
N VAL A 101 1.86 -5.40 -21.12
CA VAL A 101 2.16 -6.11 -19.89
C VAL A 101 1.74 -7.56 -20.05
N LYS A 102 2.69 -8.48 -19.83
CA LYS A 102 2.38 -9.89 -19.62
C LYS A 102 2.06 -10.06 -18.14
N TRP A 103 0.77 -10.24 -17.84
CA TRP A 103 0.23 -10.34 -16.49
C TRP A 103 -0.04 -11.81 -16.15
N VAL A 104 0.51 -12.29 -15.04
CA VAL A 104 0.49 -13.69 -14.63
C VAL A 104 -0.09 -13.86 -13.23
N ARG A 105 -0.87 -14.93 -13.05
CA ARG A 105 -1.35 -15.41 -11.75
C ARG A 105 -0.98 -16.87 -11.56
N ALA A 106 -0.42 -17.21 -10.40
CA ALA A 106 -0.06 -18.57 -10.02
C ALA A 106 -0.67 -18.90 -8.66
N PHE A 107 -1.40 -20.02 -8.55
CA PHE A 107 -2.05 -20.43 -7.32
C PHE A 107 -1.25 -21.48 -6.53
N TYR A 108 -1.42 -21.42 -5.21
CA TYR A 108 -0.71 -22.21 -4.20
C TYR A 108 -1.68 -22.69 -3.12
N ASP A 109 -1.40 -23.85 -2.55
CA ASP A 109 -2.07 -24.40 -1.36
C ASP A 109 -1.15 -24.40 -0.11
N ASP A 110 0.15 -24.14 -0.28
CA ASP A 110 1.12 -24.02 0.80
C ASP A 110 1.65 -22.58 0.95
N PHE A 111 1.56 -22.06 2.17
CA PHE A 111 1.96 -20.69 2.49
C PHE A 111 3.48 -20.47 2.43
N SER A 112 4.27 -21.51 2.71
CA SER A 112 5.73 -21.44 2.71
C SER A 112 6.24 -21.35 1.28
N PHE A 113 5.69 -22.15 0.36
CA PHE A 113 6.00 -22.03 -1.08
C PHE A 113 5.51 -20.71 -1.66
N PHE A 114 4.32 -20.25 -1.28
CA PHE A 114 3.80 -18.94 -1.68
C PHE A 114 4.77 -17.79 -1.29
N THR A 115 5.18 -17.71 -0.03
CA THR A 115 6.09 -16.65 0.44
C THR A 115 7.50 -16.79 -0.13
N MET A 116 8.02 -18.01 -0.25
CA MET A 116 9.33 -18.27 -0.83
C MET A 116 9.42 -17.82 -2.29
N ASP A 117 8.39 -18.12 -3.09
CA ASP A 117 8.35 -17.71 -4.50
C ASP A 117 8.09 -16.21 -4.66
N GLN A 118 7.31 -15.58 -3.78
CA GLN A 118 7.20 -14.11 -3.78
C GLN A 118 8.55 -13.44 -3.52
N GLU A 119 9.33 -13.96 -2.55
CA GLU A 119 10.68 -13.47 -2.26
C GLU A 119 11.66 -13.70 -3.42
N LEU A 120 11.52 -14.83 -4.13
CA LEU A 120 12.26 -15.11 -5.36
C LEU A 120 11.97 -14.04 -6.43
N LEU A 121 10.69 -13.73 -6.69
CA LEU A 121 10.30 -12.76 -7.71
C LEU A 121 10.85 -11.36 -7.42
N VAL A 122 10.73 -10.88 -6.18
CA VAL A 122 11.26 -9.55 -5.81
C VAL A 122 12.79 -9.50 -5.80
N SER A 123 13.47 -10.65 -5.84
CA SER A 123 14.93 -10.74 -6.01
C SER A 123 15.38 -10.62 -7.47
N MET A 124 14.44 -10.63 -8.44
CA MET A 124 14.70 -10.55 -9.88
C MET A 124 14.20 -9.24 -10.52
N PRO A 125 14.64 -8.05 -10.05
CA PRO A 125 14.13 -6.76 -10.54
C PRO A 125 14.44 -6.49 -12.02
N ASP A 126 15.37 -7.24 -12.64
CA ASP A 126 15.68 -7.10 -14.06
C ASP A 126 14.70 -7.89 -14.97
N LEU A 127 13.95 -8.84 -14.40
CA LEU A 127 12.99 -9.68 -15.13
C LEU A 127 11.54 -9.37 -14.77
N VAL A 128 11.28 -9.04 -13.49
CA VAL A 128 9.94 -8.79 -12.95
C VAL A 128 9.76 -7.30 -12.74
N ASP A 129 8.62 -6.77 -13.19
CA ASP A 129 8.28 -5.35 -13.07
C ASP A 129 7.22 -5.06 -12.01
N TYR A 130 6.41 -6.07 -11.67
CA TYR A 130 5.38 -6.02 -10.65
C TYR A 130 5.27 -7.38 -9.96
N ALA A 131 5.16 -7.39 -8.63
CA ALA A 131 4.88 -8.59 -7.85
C ALA A 131 4.01 -8.26 -6.62
N GLU A 132 2.86 -8.90 -6.54
CA GLU A 132 1.95 -8.90 -5.40
C GLU A 132 1.46 -10.33 -5.10
N GLY A 133 0.50 -10.44 -4.18
CA GLY A 133 -0.23 -11.66 -3.96
C GLY A 133 -1.38 -11.43 -2.99
N PHE A 134 -2.25 -12.44 -2.90
CA PHE A 134 -3.42 -12.38 -2.06
C PHE A 134 -3.81 -13.75 -1.52
N ILE A 135 -4.52 -13.75 -0.38
CA ILE A 135 -5.11 -14.95 0.22
C ILE A 135 -6.51 -15.17 -0.35
N VAL A 136 -6.79 -16.41 -0.74
CA VAL A 136 -8.09 -16.86 -1.25
C VAL A 136 -8.76 -17.73 -0.20
N LEU A 137 -9.74 -17.14 0.52
CA LEU A 137 -10.41 -17.77 1.64
C LEU A 137 -11.66 -18.57 1.26
N ASN A 138 -12.35 -18.15 0.20
CA ASN A 138 -13.63 -18.72 -0.23
C ASN A 138 -13.88 -18.36 -1.71
N GLU A 139 -14.98 -18.87 -2.27
CA GLU A 139 -15.39 -18.55 -3.65
C GLU A 139 -15.58 -17.04 -3.88
N GLN A 140 -16.11 -16.31 -2.90
CA GLN A 140 -16.35 -14.88 -3.03
C GLN A 140 -15.05 -14.09 -3.16
N SER A 141 -14.03 -14.43 -2.37
CA SER A 141 -12.68 -13.84 -2.42
C SER A 141 -12.02 -14.11 -3.78
N LEU A 142 -12.21 -15.32 -4.32
CA LEU A 142 -11.72 -15.68 -5.65
C LEU A 142 -12.43 -14.88 -6.76
N ARG A 143 -13.75 -14.73 -6.67
CA ARG A 143 -14.54 -13.94 -7.63
C ARG A 143 -14.15 -12.47 -7.60
N SER A 144 -14.10 -11.86 -6.42
CA SER A 144 -13.72 -10.44 -6.24
C SER A 144 -12.32 -10.16 -6.81
N SER A 145 -11.33 -11.00 -6.48
CA SER A 145 -9.96 -10.85 -7.01
C SER A 145 -9.87 -11.06 -8.53
N SER A 146 -10.84 -11.72 -9.16
CA SER A 146 -10.81 -12.05 -10.60
C SER A 146 -11.48 -11.03 -11.51
N ILE A 147 -12.27 -10.08 -10.99
CA ILE A 147 -13.00 -9.08 -11.80
C ILE A 147 -12.06 -8.30 -12.73
N ALA A 148 -10.89 -7.93 -12.22
CA ALA A 148 -9.92 -7.14 -12.95
C ALA A 148 -9.04 -7.97 -13.91
N PHE A 149 -9.03 -9.30 -13.81
CA PHE A 149 -8.14 -10.19 -14.56
C PHE A 149 -8.87 -10.81 -15.76
N PRO A 150 -8.56 -10.40 -17.00
CA PRO A 150 -9.36 -10.77 -18.17
C PRO A 150 -9.10 -12.20 -18.69
N ALA A 151 -8.11 -12.92 -18.15
CA ALA A 151 -7.86 -14.30 -18.57
C ALA A 151 -8.96 -15.23 -18.05
N ASN A 152 -9.26 -16.29 -18.81
CA ASN A 152 -10.15 -17.34 -18.33
C ASN A 152 -9.42 -18.18 -17.26
N VAL A 153 -9.82 -18.03 -16.00
CA VAL A 153 -9.26 -18.76 -14.86
C VAL A 153 -10.20 -19.90 -14.50
N ASP A 154 -9.83 -21.13 -14.84
CA ASP A 154 -10.56 -22.36 -14.48
C ASP A 154 -10.08 -22.94 -13.14
N PHE A 155 -9.73 -22.05 -12.21
CA PHE A 155 -9.32 -22.45 -10.87
C PHE A 155 -10.57 -22.63 -10.00
N SER A 156 -10.94 -23.89 -9.74
CA SER A 156 -12.08 -24.25 -8.90
C SER A 156 -11.62 -25.17 -7.75
N PRO A 157 -11.00 -24.60 -6.69
CA PRO A 157 -10.48 -25.39 -5.59
C PRO A 157 -11.59 -25.83 -4.62
N ASP A 158 -11.33 -26.93 -3.90
CA ASP A 158 -12.13 -27.33 -2.74
C ASP A 158 -11.72 -26.48 -1.52
N PHE A 159 -12.60 -25.58 -1.07
CA PHE A 159 -12.39 -24.76 0.13
C PHE A 159 -12.59 -25.53 1.45
N GLY A 160 -12.90 -26.83 1.39
CA GLY A 160 -13.09 -27.67 2.55
C GLY A 160 -14.44 -27.40 3.24
N THR A 161 -14.46 -27.58 4.56
CA THR A 161 -15.69 -27.40 5.35
C THR A 161 -15.47 -26.36 6.44
N LYS A 162 -16.54 -25.84 7.01
CA LYS A 162 -16.48 -24.88 8.13
C LYS A 162 -15.57 -25.32 9.30
N ASN A 163 -15.48 -26.62 9.57
CA ASN A 163 -14.67 -27.17 10.66
C ASN A 163 -13.23 -27.51 10.22
N ASN A 164 -12.96 -27.53 8.91
CA ASN A 164 -11.66 -27.82 8.34
C ASN A 164 -11.51 -27.02 7.02
N PRO A 165 -11.37 -25.69 7.10
CA PRO A 165 -11.28 -24.84 5.93
C PRO A 165 -9.92 -25.02 5.26
N LYS A 166 -9.91 -25.01 3.93
CA LYS A 166 -8.69 -24.98 3.11
C LYS A 166 -8.50 -23.57 2.57
N ILE A 167 -7.28 -23.08 2.71
CA ILE A 167 -6.90 -21.72 2.30
C ILE A 167 -5.94 -21.85 1.13
N TYR A 168 -6.16 -21.03 0.12
CA TYR A 168 -5.29 -20.95 -1.05
C TYR A 168 -4.65 -19.56 -1.13
N TYR A 169 -3.61 -19.46 -1.93
CA TYR A 169 -2.86 -18.22 -2.14
C TYR A 169 -2.65 -18.01 -3.63
N CYS A 170 -2.54 -16.76 -4.05
CA CYS A 170 -2.24 -16.41 -5.44
C CYS A 170 -1.09 -15.41 -5.46
N ILE A 171 -0.03 -15.74 -6.19
CA ILE A 171 0.98 -14.76 -6.60
C ILE A 171 0.50 -14.10 -7.88
N GLU A 172 0.58 -12.78 -7.92
CA GLU A 172 0.31 -11.99 -9.10
C GLU A 172 1.57 -11.24 -9.49
N PHE A 173 2.10 -11.48 -10.70
CA PHE A 173 3.29 -10.77 -11.17
C PHE A 173 3.14 -10.33 -12.62
N ALA A 174 3.95 -9.37 -13.03
CA ALA A 174 3.91 -8.84 -14.39
C ALA A 174 5.28 -8.50 -14.94
N ILE A 175 5.39 -8.66 -16.26
CA ILE A 175 6.57 -8.34 -17.07
C ILE A 175 6.17 -7.27 -18.07
N HIS A 176 6.92 -6.18 -18.11
CA HIS A 176 6.69 -5.07 -19.03
C HIS A 176 7.38 -5.34 -20.37
N ASP A 177 6.63 -5.16 -21.46
CA ASP A 177 7.16 -5.20 -22.83
C ASP A 177 7.28 -3.78 -23.38
N TYR A 178 8.52 -3.42 -23.75
CA TYR A 178 8.90 -2.11 -24.25
C TYR A 178 8.97 -2.03 -25.79
N GLN A 179 8.63 -3.11 -26.52
CA GLN A 179 8.69 -3.31 -28.00
C GLN A 179 10.06 -3.11 -28.67
N ASN A 180 10.87 -2.17 -28.18
CA ASN A 180 12.20 -1.80 -28.66
C ASN A 180 13.32 -2.66 -28.05
N LYS A 181 13.00 -3.42 -27.00
CA LYS A 181 13.85 -4.43 -26.40
C LYS A 181 13.28 -5.77 -26.84
N ASN A 182 14.10 -6.66 -27.41
CA ASN A 182 13.71 -8.02 -27.82
C ASN A 182 13.34 -8.92 -26.62
N THR A 183 12.56 -8.43 -25.66
CA THR A 183 12.13 -9.15 -24.47
C THR A 183 10.87 -9.92 -24.83
N ASN A 184 11.00 -11.24 -25.00
CA ASN A 184 9.84 -12.10 -25.16
C ASN A 184 9.25 -12.43 -23.78
N GLY A 185 8.13 -11.79 -23.42
CA GLY A 185 7.46 -11.98 -22.14
C GLY A 185 7.13 -13.45 -21.85
N GLU A 186 6.77 -14.25 -22.86
CA GLU A 186 6.47 -15.68 -22.68
C GLU A 186 7.70 -16.46 -22.20
N GLN A 187 8.86 -16.22 -22.82
CA GLN A 187 10.11 -16.87 -22.44
C GLN A 187 10.54 -16.49 -21.02
N VAL A 188 10.32 -15.23 -20.63
CA VAL A 188 10.60 -14.77 -19.26
C VAL A 188 9.66 -15.48 -18.27
N VAL A 189 8.37 -15.62 -18.59
CA VAL A 189 7.42 -16.38 -17.77
C VAL A 189 7.85 -17.85 -17.65
N GLU A 190 8.25 -18.51 -18.74
CA GLU A 190 8.73 -19.90 -18.71
C GLU A 190 9.95 -20.07 -17.79
N VAL A 191 10.94 -19.17 -17.91
CA VAL A 191 12.16 -19.19 -17.08
C VAL A 191 11.83 -19.00 -15.60
N ILE A 192 10.96 -18.04 -15.28
CA ILE A 192 10.52 -17.76 -13.91
C ILE A 192 9.71 -18.94 -13.36
N SER A 193 8.70 -19.40 -14.11
CA SER A 193 7.82 -20.50 -13.73
C SER A 193 8.61 -21.78 -13.44
N SER A 194 9.68 -22.06 -14.19
CA SER A 194 10.54 -23.23 -13.96
C SER A 194 11.27 -23.23 -12.61
N GLN A 195 11.36 -22.09 -11.94
CA GLN A 195 12.00 -21.92 -10.63
C GLN A 195 10.98 -21.81 -9.48
N MET A 196 9.70 -21.69 -9.79
CA MET A 196 8.61 -21.54 -8.83
C MET A 196 7.99 -22.89 -8.45
N ASN A 197 7.49 -22.99 -7.23
CA ASN A 197 6.88 -24.15 -6.60
C ASN A 197 5.35 -24.20 -6.73
N HIS A 198 4.78 -23.32 -7.55
CA HIS A 198 3.35 -23.36 -7.91
C HIS A 198 2.93 -24.69 -8.54
N THR A 199 1.63 -24.99 -8.47
CA THR A 199 1.09 -26.10 -9.25
C THR A 199 1.09 -25.68 -10.73
N VAL A 200 1.85 -26.37 -11.59
CA VAL A 200 2.03 -26.01 -13.01
C VAL A 200 0.69 -25.83 -13.75
N SER A 201 -0.33 -26.65 -13.42
CA SER A 201 -1.67 -26.55 -14.02
C SER A 201 -2.52 -25.38 -13.49
N GLN A 202 -1.97 -24.52 -12.64
CA GLN A 202 -2.65 -23.39 -11.99
C GLN A 202 -1.93 -22.06 -12.24
N LEU A 203 -1.20 -21.96 -13.36
CA LEU A 203 -0.61 -20.72 -13.86
C LEU A 203 -1.46 -20.19 -15.02
N TYR A 204 -1.88 -18.93 -14.89
CA TYR A 204 -2.71 -18.23 -15.87
C TYR A 204 -2.00 -16.96 -16.30
N SER A 205 -2.03 -16.64 -17.59
CA SER A 205 -1.44 -15.40 -18.09
C SER A 205 -2.30 -14.75 -19.16
N VAL A 206 -2.16 -13.43 -19.27
CA VAL A 206 -2.80 -12.62 -20.31
C VAL A 206 -1.89 -11.46 -20.67
N GLU A 207 -2.00 -11.02 -21.91
CA GLU A 207 -1.34 -9.80 -22.38
C GLU A 207 -2.37 -8.67 -22.45
N VAL A 208 -2.05 -7.54 -21.84
CA VAL A 208 -2.90 -6.34 -21.82
C VAL A 208 -2.06 -5.09 -22.11
N SER A 209 -2.71 -3.96 -22.39
CA SER A 209 -2.00 -2.69 -22.48
C SER A 209 -1.46 -2.26 -21.11
N TYR A 210 -0.38 -1.47 -21.09
CA TYR A 210 0.14 -0.93 -19.82
C TYR A 210 -0.89 -0.07 -19.07
N PHE A 211 -1.69 0.70 -19.81
CA PHE A 211 -2.76 1.51 -19.23
C PHE A 211 -3.82 0.64 -18.56
N ASP A 212 -4.32 -0.40 -19.25
CA ASP A 212 -5.35 -1.28 -18.70
C ASP A 212 -4.86 -2.04 -17.47
N PHE A 213 -3.59 -2.49 -17.48
CA PHE A 213 -2.98 -3.12 -16.32
C PHE A 213 -2.94 -2.18 -15.11
N LEU A 214 -2.45 -0.94 -15.28
CA LEU A 214 -2.38 0.02 -14.18
C LEU A 214 -3.76 0.48 -13.70
N ASN A 215 -4.73 0.60 -14.62
CA ASN A 215 -6.08 1.07 -14.31
C ASN A 215 -7.05 -0.09 -13.95
N ARG A 216 -6.54 -1.31 -13.73
CA ARG A 216 -7.35 -2.53 -13.56
C ARG A 216 -8.39 -2.44 -12.43
N VAL A 217 -8.10 -1.75 -11.33
CA VAL A 217 -9.02 -1.60 -10.18
C VAL A 217 -10.21 -0.68 -10.52
N ARG A 218 -10.13 0.13 -11.59
CA ARG A 218 -11.29 0.89 -12.07
C ARG A 218 -12.43 -0.03 -12.52
N MET A 219 -12.11 -1.19 -13.09
CA MET A 219 -13.14 -2.17 -13.47
C MET A 219 -13.87 -2.73 -12.24
N GLU A 220 -13.13 -3.01 -11.18
CA GLU A 220 -13.70 -3.44 -9.90
C GLU A 220 -14.58 -2.34 -9.27
N GLU A 221 -14.10 -1.09 -9.24
CA GLU A 221 -14.90 0.04 -8.77
C GLU A 221 -16.22 0.14 -9.53
N MET A 222 -16.19 0.13 -10.87
CA MET A 222 -17.39 0.27 -11.69
C MET A 222 -18.36 -0.90 -11.47
N SER A 223 -17.84 -2.11 -11.33
CA SER A 223 -18.63 -3.30 -10.99
C SER A 223 -19.31 -3.14 -9.62
N LEU A 224 -18.57 -2.78 -8.58
CA LEU A 224 -19.10 -2.59 -7.23
C LEU A 224 -20.11 -1.43 -7.15
N ARG A 225 -19.86 -0.32 -7.84
CA ARG A 225 -20.81 0.81 -7.95
C ARG A 225 -22.13 0.37 -8.58
N SER A 226 -22.10 -0.51 -9.59
CA SER A 226 -23.32 -0.97 -10.28
C SER A 226 -24.27 -1.76 -9.39
N ILE A 227 -23.76 -2.34 -8.31
CA ILE A 227 -24.52 -3.12 -7.33
C ILE A 227 -24.59 -2.45 -5.94
N GLY A 228 -24.19 -1.16 -5.83
CA GLY A 228 -24.26 -0.41 -4.58
C GLY A 228 -23.19 -0.76 -3.53
N MET A 229 -22.21 -1.60 -3.88
CA MET A 229 -21.19 -2.12 -2.95
C MET A 229 -19.93 -1.26 -2.83
N TRP A 230 -19.88 -0.10 -3.50
CA TRP A 230 -18.72 0.81 -3.45
C TRP A 230 -18.82 1.89 -2.37
N GLU A 231 -20.02 2.41 -2.07
CA GLU A 231 -20.23 3.47 -1.07
C GLU A 231 -20.70 2.88 0.27
N VAL A 232 -20.10 1.75 0.66
CA VAL A 232 -20.34 1.04 1.93
C VAL A 232 -19.23 1.32 2.96
N HIS A 233 -19.31 0.73 4.15
CA HIS A 233 -18.23 0.83 5.12
C HIS A 233 -17.03 -0.03 4.71
N HIS A 234 -15.83 0.55 4.79
CA HIS A 234 -14.57 -0.12 4.46
C HIS A 234 -13.68 -0.16 5.73
N PRO A 235 -13.93 -1.09 6.68
CA PRO A 235 -13.14 -1.19 7.91
C PRO A 235 -11.77 -1.82 7.63
N TRP A 236 -10.98 -1.24 6.74
CA TRP A 236 -9.71 -1.80 6.29
C TRP A 236 -8.65 -1.80 7.41
N LEU A 237 -7.75 -2.78 7.35
CA LEU A 237 -6.53 -2.81 8.17
C LEU A 237 -5.34 -3.07 7.25
N ASN A 238 -4.36 -2.17 7.26
CA ASN A 238 -3.15 -2.30 6.46
C ASN A 238 -1.93 -2.32 7.38
N MET A 239 -1.03 -3.27 7.16
CA MET A 239 0.11 -3.52 8.04
C MET A 239 1.39 -3.74 7.22
N PHE A 240 2.50 -3.24 7.73
CA PHE A 240 3.84 -3.75 7.41
C PHE A 240 4.24 -4.77 8.47
N VAL A 241 4.69 -5.95 8.05
CA VAL A 241 5.03 -7.08 8.92
C VAL A 241 6.48 -7.52 8.62
N PRO A 242 7.37 -7.69 9.61
CA PRO A 242 8.69 -8.26 9.35
C PRO A 242 8.62 -9.66 8.74
N LYS A 243 9.54 -9.99 7.82
CA LYS A 243 9.64 -11.34 7.22
C LYS A 243 9.61 -12.46 8.27
N ALA A 244 10.38 -12.31 9.35
CA ALA A 244 10.47 -13.31 10.41
C ALA A 244 9.12 -13.64 11.09
N GLY A 245 8.16 -12.71 11.06
CA GLY A 245 6.85 -12.87 11.69
C GLY A 245 5.69 -13.13 10.71
N ILE A 246 5.95 -13.33 9.41
CA ILE A 246 4.88 -13.40 8.42
C ILE A 246 4.01 -14.66 8.55
N GLY A 247 4.60 -15.79 8.93
CA GLY A 247 3.89 -17.03 9.26
C GLY A 247 2.97 -16.85 10.48
N ASP A 248 3.51 -16.33 11.58
CA ASP A 248 2.74 -16.02 12.79
C ASP A 248 1.62 -15.01 12.53
N PHE A 249 1.85 -14.03 11.64
CA PHE A 249 0.82 -13.08 11.24
C PHE A 249 -0.29 -13.76 10.43
N ARG A 250 0.07 -14.65 9.49
CA ARG A 250 -0.91 -15.47 8.75
C ARG A 250 -1.78 -16.26 9.71
N ASP A 251 -1.19 -16.93 10.68
CA ASP A 251 -1.92 -17.72 11.68
C ASP A 251 -2.85 -16.81 12.51
N LEU A 252 -2.35 -15.64 12.96
CA LEU A 252 -3.17 -14.64 13.65
C LEU A 252 -4.38 -14.17 12.82
N LEU A 253 -4.22 -14.02 11.50
CA LEU A 253 -5.35 -13.70 10.62
C LEU A 253 -6.37 -14.83 10.60
N MET A 254 -5.92 -16.08 10.43
CA MET A 254 -6.82 -17.24 10.34
C MET A 254 -7.56 -17.52 11.66
N ASP A 255 -6.96 -17.16 12.80
CA ASP A 255 -7.60 -17.25 14.11
C ASP A 255 -8.70 -16.18 14.32
N ASN A 256 -8.65 -15.06 13.60
CA ASN A 256 -9.52 -13.90 13.84
C ASN A 256 -10.49 -13.59 12.70
N ILE A 257 -10.22 -14.11 11.50
CA ILE A 257 -11.03 -13.94 10.29
C ILE A 257 -11.66 -15.29 9.94
N SER A 258 -12.98 -15.33 9.92
CA SER A 258 -13.71 -16.51 9.48
C SER A 258 -13.73 -16.58 7.94
N PRO A 259 -13.17 -17.63 7.31
CA PRO A 259 -13.15 -17.76 5.86
C PRO A 259 -14.56 -17.72 5.25
N ASP A 260 -15.54 -18.38 5.85
CA ASP A 260 -16.92 -18.46 5.33
C ASP A 260 -17.64 -17.12 5.18
N SER A 261 -17.26 -16.11 5.99
CA SER A 261 -17.98 -14.83 6.09
C SER A 261 -17.15 -13.64 5.62
N PHE A 262 -15.96 -13.89 5.07
CA PHE A 262 -15.08 -12.83 4.60
C PHE A 262 -15.51 -12.35 3.21
N GLU A 263 -15.67 -11.03 3.08
CA GLU A 263 -15.99 -10.34 1.84
C GLU A 263 -14.93 -9.28 1.57
N GLY A 264 -14.24 -9.40 0.45
CA GLY A 264 -13.17 -8.49 0.04
C GLY A 264 -11.88 -9.23 -0.29
N LEU A 265 -10.76 -8.53 -0.20
CA LEU A 265 -9.44 -9.03 -0.56
C LEU A 265 -8.49 -8.98 0.64
N ILE A 266 -7.61 -9.98 0.77
CA ILE A 266 -6.46 -9.91 1.68
C ILE A 266 -5.19 -9.90 0.85
N LEU A 267 -4.61 -8.72 0.65
CA LEU A 267 -3.32 -8.57 -0.01
C LEU A 267 -2.20 -9.03 0.94
N ILE A 268 -1.23 -9.74 0.39
CA ILE A 268 0.00 -10.13 1.09
C ILE A 268 1.15 -10.23 0.10
N TYR A 269 2.17 -9.39 0.25
CA TYR A 269 3.32 -9.39 -0.65
C TYR A 269 4.58 -8.76 -0.03
N PRO A 270 5.78 -9.22 -0.42
CA PRO A 270 7.02 -8.70 0.11
C PRO A 270 7.44 -7.40 -0.56
N LEU A 271 8.11 -6.56 0.21
CA LEU A 271 8.76 -5.32 -0.17
C LEU A 271 10.20 -5.32 0.35
N LEU A 272 11.04 -4.51 -0.31
CA LEU A 272 12.45 -4.39 0.01
C LEU A 272 12.75 -3.07 0.74
N ARG A 273 13.27 -3.17 1.96
CA ARG A 273 13.54 -2.04 2.87
C ARG A 273 14.59 -1.07 2.32
N ASP A 274 15.57 -1.54 1.56
CA ASP A 274 16.61 -0.71 0.91
C ASP A 274 16.04 0.28 -0.11
N LYS A 275 14.76 0.13 -0.49
CA LYS A 275 14.06 1.05 -1.39
C LYS A 275 13.37 2.22 -0.68
N TRP A 276 13.47 2.29 0.65
CA TRP A 276 12.82 3.28 1.48
C TRP A 276 13.83 4.23 2.12
N ASP A 277 13.58 5.54 2.03
CA ASP A 277 14.44 6.53 2.69
C ASP A 277 14.04 6.68 4.17
N ALA A 278 14.98 6.33 5.05
CA ALA A 278 14.81 6.42 6.51
C ALA A 278 14.64 7.86 7.04
N ASN A 279 14.95 8.90 6.26
CA ASN A 279 14.78 10.30 6.63
C ASN A 279 13.33 10.77 6.54
N THR A 280 12.51 10.08 5.74
CA THR A 280 11.08 10.38 5.59
C THR A 280 10.30 10.11 6.87
N SER A 281 9.03 10.51 6.88
CA SER A 281 8.14 10.35 8.03
C SER A 281 7.41 9.00 8.08
N VAL A 282 7.59 8.14 7.06
CA VAL A 282 7.01 6.80 7.07
C VAL A 282 7.54 5.97 8.24
N VAL A 283 6.67 5.13 8.79
CA VAL A 283 6.99 4.21 9.88
C VAL A 283 6.99 2.79 9.33
N LEU A 284 8.16 2.17 9.35
CA LEU A 284 8.36 0.78 8.97
C LEU A 284 8.66 -0.07 10.22
N PRO A 285 8.40 -1.39 10.19
CA PRO A 285 8.82 -2.29 11.25
C PRO A 285 10.32 -2.15 11.55
N ASP A 286 10.72 -2.40 12.79
CA ASP A 286 12.15 -2.44 13.11
C ASP A 286 12.77 -3.69 12.47
N PRO A 287 13.97 -3.59 11.87
CA PRO A 287 14.53 -4.67 11.06
C PRO A 287 14.98 -5.90 11.88
N GLY A 288 14.89 -5.90 13.21
CA GLY A 288 15.28 -7.04 14.06
C GLY A 288 16.77 -7.40 13.95
N SER A 289 17.13 -8.67 14.16
CA SER A 289 18.49 -9.23 14.15
C SER A 289 18.79 -10.21 12.99
N SER A 290 17.81 -10.53 12.14
CA SER A 290 17.99 -11.36 10.93
C SER A 290 17.32 -10.73 9.71
N ASP A 291 17.79 -11.12 8.51
CA ASP A 291 17.43 -10.63 7.15
C ASP A 291 16.58 -9.33 7.13
N HIS A 292 17.28 -8.20 7.31
CA HIS A 292 16.70 -6.86 7.46
C HIS A 292 16.05 -6.30 6.19
N ARG A 293 16.15 -7.02 5.08
CA ARG A 293 15.80 -6.48 3.77
C ARG A 293 14.33 -6.64 3.47
N VAL A 294 13.72 -7.77 3.82
CA VAL A 294 12.35 -8.09 3.42
C VAL A 294 11.36 -7.75 4.53
N MET A 295 10.29 -7.06 4.14
CA MET A 295 9.09 -6.88 4.96
C MET A 295 7.88 -7.14 4.09
N TYR A 296 6.77 -7.55 4.68
CA TYR A 296 5.52 -7.81 3.96
C TYR A 296 4.53 -6.68 4.17
N VAL A 297 3.77 -6.37 3.13
CA VAL A 297 2.51 -5.67 3.23
C VAL A 297 1.43 -6.70 3.48
N VAL A 298 0.53 -6.42 4.42
CA VAL A 298 -0.72 -7.18 4.57
C VAL A 298 -1.88 -6.21 4.64
N GLY A 299 -2.79 -6.28 3.68
CA GLY A 299 -3.95 -5.39 3.56
C GLY A 299 -5.25 -6.18 3.61
N ILE A 300 -6.02 -6.02 4.68
CA ILE A 300 -7.37 -6.58 4.82
C ILE A 300 -8.35 -5.56 4.24
N LEU A 301 -8.73 -5.74 2.97
CA LEU A 301 -9.57 -4.84 2.20
C LEU A 301 -11.02 -5.34 2.22
N ARG A 302 -11.61 -5.35 3.41
CA ARG A 302 -12.97 -5.82 3.66
C ARG A 302 -14.02 -4.74 3.36
N SER A 303 -15.15 -5.17 2.79
CA SER A 303 -16.37 -4.37 2.74
C SER A 303 -17.35 -4.82 3.84
N ALA A 304 -18.07 -3.87 4.42
CA ALA A 304 -19.10 -4.10 5.43
C ALA A 304 -20.39 -3.43 4.98
N ASN A 305 -21.25 -4.19 4.31
CA ASN A 305 -22.53 -3.71 3.80
C ASN A 305 -23.63 -3.78 4.89
N PRO A 306 -24.24 -2.65 5.28
CA PRO A 306 -25.38 -2.64 6.20
C PRO A 306 -26.59 -3.42 5.67
N ASP A 307 -26.82 -3.42 4.36
CA ASP A 307 -27.99 -4.03 3.72
C ASP A 307 -27.88 -5.56 3.65
N ASP A 308 -26.66 -6.11 3.62
CA ASP A 308 -26.38 -7.55 3.70
C ASP A 308 -26.19 -8.05 5.14
N GLY A 309 -26.70 -7.29 6.11
CA GLY A 309 -26.79 -7.72 7.51
C GLY A 309 -25.60 -7.35 8.39
N CYS A 310 -24.58 -6.63 7.89
CA CYS A 310 -23.56 -6.07 8.77
C CYS A 310 -24.08 -4.80 9.45
N SER A 311 -24.87 -4.99 10.50
CA SER A 311 -25.36 -3.93 11.38
C SER A 311 -24.21 -3.07 11.95
N HIS A 312 -24.54 -1.93 12.54
CA HIS A 312 -23.57 -1.13 13.30
C HIS A 312 -22.82 -1.99 14.35
N HIS A 313 -23.48 -2.97 14.97
CA HIS A 313 -22.83 -3.88 15.90
C HIS A 313 -21.78 -4.77 15.21
N CYS A 314 -22.12 -5.36 14.06
CA CYS A 314 -21.17 -6.10 13.22
C CYS A 314 -19.95 -5.24 12.87
N LEU A 315 -20.15 -4.00 12.40
CA LEU A 315 -19.04 -3.10 12.07
C LEU A 315 -18.13 -2.82 13.29
N GLN A 316 -18.72 -2.62 14.47
CA GLN A 316 -17.92 -2.43 15.69
C GLN A 316 -17.12 -3.69 16.06
N GLU A 317 -17.70 -4.88 15.91
CA GLU A 317 -16.97 -6.14 16.12
C GLU A 317 -15.80 -6.29 15.15
N LEU A 318 -15.98 -5.97 13.86
CA LEU A 318 -14.91 -5.97 12.88
C LEU A 318 -13.76 -5.03 13.28
N LEU A 319 -14.10 -3.80 13.68
CA LEU A 319 -13.12 -2.82 14.13
C LEU A 319 -12.41 -3.25 15.42
N VAL A 320 -13.11 -3.91 16.36
CA VAL A 320 -12.49 -4.48 17.57
C VAL A 320 -11.51 -5.59 17.20
N ARG A 321 -11.87 -6.50 16.30
CA ARG A 321 -10.99 -7.58 15.83
C ARG A 321 -9.78 -7.02 15.10
N HIS A 322 -9.94 -6.05 14.20
CA HIS A 322 -8.81 -5.43 13.50
C HIS A 322 -7.86 -4.70 14.46
N ARG A 323 -8.38 -4.00 15.47
CA ARG A 323 -7.55 -3.42 16.54
C ARG A 323 -6.81 -4.50 17.33
N HIS A 324 -7.46 -5.62 17.63
CA HIS A 324 -6.82 -6.75 18.30
C HIS A 324 -5.67 -7.33 17.44
N ILE A 325 -5.90 -7.58 16.16
CA ILE A 325 -4.87 -8.06 15.22
C ILE A 325 -3.69 -7.07 15.18
N ALA A 326 -3.97 -5.77 14.99
CA ALA A 326 -2.94 -4.74 14.90
C ALA A 326 -2.11 -4.62 16.18
N ALA A 327 -2.76 -4.63 17.35
CA ALA A 327 -2.08 -4.54 18.65
C ALA A 327 -1.25 -5.79 18.93
N THR A 328 -1.81 -6.98 18.70
CA THR A 328 -1.13 -8.26 18.91
C THR A 328 0.08 -8.39 17.98
N ALA A 329 -0.07 -8.06 16.70
CA ALA A 329 1.03 -8.09 15.74
C ALA A 329 2.10 -7.02 16.04
N GLY A 330 1.68 -5.82 16.44
CA GLY A 330 2.61 -4.76 16.85
C GLY A 330 3.47 -5.18 18.04
N ALA A 331 2.85 -5.74 19.07
CA ALA A 331 3.52 -6.15 20.30
C ALA A 331 4.38 -7.42 20.12
N ARG A 332 3.87 -8.44 19.42
CA ARG A 332 4.56 -9.74 19.28
C ARG A 332 5.57 -9.77 18.14
N LEU A 333 5.25 -9.10 17.02
CA LEU A 333 5.97 -9.23 15.76
C LEU A 333 6.69 -7.94 15.35
N GLY A 334 6.49 -6.83 16.08
CA GLY A 334 7.04 -5.52 15.70
C GLY A 334 6.39 -4.91 14.44
N ALA A 335 5.22 -5.41 14.04
CA ALA A 335 4.49 -4.93 12.88
C ALA A 335 4.03 -3.47 13.05
N LYS A 336 3.85 -2.74 11.94
CA LYS A 336 3.43 -1.33 11.95
C LYS A 336 2.24 -1.13 11.03
N GLN A 337 1.23 -0.41 11.50
CA GLN A 337 0.07 -0.04 10.66
C GLN A 337 0.52 0.87 9.51
N TYR A 338 0.04 0.60 8.30
CA TYR A 338 0.06 1.53 7.17
C TYR A 338 -1.34 2.17 7.06
N LEU A 339 -1.43 3.45 6.65
CA LEU A 339 -2.68 4.22 6.76
C LEU A 339 -3.24 4.17 8.19
N ALA A 340 -2.35 4.33 9.18
CA ALA A 340 -2.61 4.02 10.57
C ALA A 340 -3.69 4.93 11.17
N TYR A 341 -4.46 4.36 12.10
CA TYR A 341 -5.33 5.10 12.99
C TYR A 341 -5.04 4.71 14.43
N HIS A 342 -4.79 5.73 15.27
CA HIS A 342 -4.66 5.58 16.71
C HIS A 342 -5.59 6.59 17.38
N SER A 343 -6.40 6.14 18.34
CA SER A 343 -7.40 6.98 19.02
C SER A 343 -6.80 7.96 20.02
N THR A 344 -5.52 7.82 20.37
CA THR A 344 -4.84 8.66 21.35
C THR A 344 -3.47 9.12 20.85
N PRO A 345 -2.99 10.30 21.29
CA PRO A 345 -1.61 10.74 21.04
C PRO A 345 -0.55 9.77 21.56
N SER A 346 -0.81 9.06 22.66
CA SER A 346 0.11 8.04 23.19
C SER A 346 0.25 6.84 22.24
N GLY A 347 -0.85 6.40 21.60
CA GLY A 347 -0.80 5.35 20.58
C GLY A 347 0.04 5.78 19.37
N TRP A 348 -0.02 7.06 18.99
CA TRP A 348 0.88 7.61 17.96
C TRP A 348 2.34 7.65 18.39
N GLN A 349 2.63 8.02 19.64
CA GLN A 349 3.99 7.97 20.18
C GLN A 349 4.59 6.56 20.11
N GLU A 350 3.81 5.55 20.50
CA GLU A 350 4.21 4.15 20.40
C GLU A 350 4.37 3.71 18.93
N HIS A 351 3.48 4.14 18.05
CA HIS A 351 3.57 3.87 16.62
C HIS A 351 4.89 4.38 16.04
N PHE A 352 5.23 5.66 16.22
CA PHE A 352 6.48 6.25 15.75
C PHE A 352 7.71 5.73 16.50
N GLY A 353 7.56 5.31 17.76
CA GLY A 353 8.64 4.80 18.61
C GLY A 353 9.82 5.78 18.65
N ARG A 354 11.01 5.28 18.33
CA ARG A 354 12.26 6.07 18.29
C ARG A 354 12.24 7.27 17.32
N ARG A 355 11.28 7.32 16.39
CA ARG A 355 11.12 8.43 15.42
C ARG A 355 10.22 9.56 15.94
N TRP A 356 9.58 9.37 17.09
CA TRP A 356 8.60 10.32 17.62
C TRP A 356 9.18 11.72 17.83
N GLU A 357 10.35 11.81 18.48
CA GLU A 357 10.97 13.11 18.81
C GLU A 357 11.21 13.95 17.55
N ARG A 358 11.82 13.34 16.52
CA ARG A 358 12.02 13.99 15.22
C ARG A 358 10.70 14.42 14.56
N PHE A 359 9.65 13.60 14.66
CA PHE A 359 8.34 13.93 14.10
C PHE A 359 7.69 15.12 14.84
N ALA A 360 7.80 15.14 16.17
CA ALA A 360 7.30 16.22 17.01
C ALA A 360 8.07 17.54 16.82
N GLU A 361 9.40 17.48 16.67
CA GLU A 361 10.25 18.64 16.34
C GLU A 361 9.86 19.25 15.00
N ARG A 362 9.68 18.41 13.96
CA ARG A 362 9.19 18.85 12.65
C ARG A 362 7.80 19.49 12.75
N LYS A 363 6.92 18.96 13.60
CA LYS A 363 5.60 19.55 13.84
C LYS A 363 5.73 20.95 14.45
N ALA A 364 6.52 21.09 15.51
CA ALA A 364 6.76 22.39 16.15
C ALA A 364 7.38 23.41 15.19
N ARG A 365 8.24 22.96 14.27
CA ARG A 365 8.87 23.82 13.26
C ARG A 365 7.88 24.30 12.21
N PHE A 366 7.18 23.37 11.56
CA PHE A 366 6.40 23.67 10.33
C PHE A 366 4.91 23.94 10.58
N ASP A 367 4.34 23.50 11.70
CA ASP A 367 2.96 23.77 12.10
C ASP A 367 2.84 23.89 13.64
N PRO A 368 3.42 24.96 14.24
CA PRO A 368 3.49 25.13 15.69
C PRO A 368 2.10 25.21 16.36
N LEU A 369 1.12 25.77 15.65
CA LEU A 369 -0.25 25.94 16.13
C LEU A 369 -1.11 24.67 15.97
N ARG A 370 -0.56 23.62 15.36
CA ARG A 370 -1.21 22.32 15.14
C ARG A 370 -2.54 22.48 14.39
N ILE A 371 -2.50 23.28 13.33
CA ILE A 371 -3.64 23.56 12.47
C ILE A 371 -3.89 22.41 11.50
N LEU A 372 -2.80 21.82 10.97
CA LEU A 372 -2.85 20.87 9.88
C LEU A 372 -2.99 19.42 10.36
N GLY A 373 -3.72 18.64 9.58
CA GLY A 373 -3.98 17.21 9.80
C GLY A 373 -4.73 16.84 11.11
N PRO A 374 -5.76 17.60 11.55
CA PRO A 374 -6.46 17.32 12.81
C PRO A 374 -7.17 15.96 12.80
N GLY A 375 -7.63 15.49 11.63
CA GLY A 375 -8.30 14.20 11.48
C GLY A 375 -7.42 12.99 11.78
N GLN A 376 -6.09 13.15 11.80
CA GLN A 376 -5.16 12.09 12.20
C GLN A 376 -5.14 11.87 13.72
N GLY A 377 -5.54 12.86 14.52
CA GLY A 377 -5.54 12.74 16.00
C GLY A 377 -4.16 12.69 16.64
N ILE A 378 -3.07 13.01 15.92
CA ILE A 378 -1.69 12.94 16.42
C ILE A 378 -1.40 14.07 17.42
N PHE A 379 -1.70 15.31 17.01
CA PHE A 379 -1.42 16.52 17.78
C PHE A 379 -2.73 17.30 18.01
N PRO A 380 -3.30 17.26 19.22
CA PRO A 380 -4.48 18.06 19.55
C PRO A 380 -4.20 19.55 19.38
N ARG A 381 -5.18 20.28 18.83
CA ARG A 381 -5.09 21.73 18.59
C ARG A 381 -4.77 22.45 19.90
N ARG A 382 -3.79 23.35 19.85
CA ARG A 382 -3.44 24.21 20.99
C ARG A 382 -4.29 25.48 20.94
N PRO A 383 -4.83 25.98 22.07
CA PRO A 383 -5.42 27.31 22.14
C PRO A 383 -4.37 28.38 21.81
N LEU A 384 -4.76 29.44 21.12
CA LEU A 384 -3.89 30.60 20.89
C LEU A 384 -3.51 31.24 22.22
N SER A 385 -2.24 31.57 22.37
CA SER A 385 -1.72 32.34 23.50
C SER A 385 -1.34 33.75 23.07
N ASN A 386 -1.28 34.71 24.00
CA ASN A 386 -0.94 36.12 23.69
C ASN A 386 0.42 36.28 22.99
N ASP A 387 1.35 35.32 23.16
CA ASP A 387 2.66 35.32 22.50
C ASP A 387 2.56 34.96 21.01
N ASP A 388 1.53 34.22 20.60
CA ASP A 388 1.32 33.81 19.20
C ASP A 388 0.84 35.01 18.35
N ASP A 389 0.04 35.90 18.92
CA ASP A 389 -0.43 37.12 18.24
C ASP A 389 0.74 38.07 17.90
N ALA A 390 1.75 38.16 18.76
CA ALA A 390 2.94 38.96 18.51
C ALA A 390 3.84 38.37 17.40
N ALA A 391 3.90 37.04 17.28
CA ALA A 391 4.71 36.35 16.29
C ALA A 391 4.10 36.35 14.88
N TYR A 392 2.77 36.36 14.77
CA TYR A 392 2.06 36.33 13.49
C TYR A 392 1.42 37.67 13.08
N GLY A 393 1.32 38.64 13.99
CA GLY A 393 0.72 39.96 13.73
C GLY A 393 1.66 41.04 13.19
N SER A 394 2.96 40.78 13.04
CA SER A 394 3.95 41.84 12.69
C SER A 394 4.24 42.02 11.19
N SER A 395 3.55 41.33 10.29
CA SER A 395 3.76 41.46 8.82
C SER A 395 2.61 42.17 8.08
N ALA A 396 1.83 43.00 8.76
CA ALA A 396 0.78 43.82 8.15
C ALA A 396 0.81 45.27 8.66
N THR A 397 1.84 46.01 8.26
CA THR A 397 1.81 47.47 8.07
C THR A 397 2.77 47.86 6.97
#